data_AF-A0A955VL22-F1
#
_entry.id   AF-A0A955VL22-F1
#
_cell.length_a   1.000
_cell.length_b   1.000
_cell.length_c   1.000
_cell.angle_alpha   90.00
_cell.angle_beta   90.00
_cell.angle_gamma   90.00
#
_symmetry.space_group_name_H-M   'P 1'
#
loop_
_entity.id
_entity.type
_entity.pdbx_description
1 polymer ?
#
loop_
_entity_poly.entity_id
_entity_poly.type
_entity_poly.pdbx_seq_one_letter_code
_entity_poly.pdbx_strand_id
1 'polypeptide(L)'
;MRRFTLLAVSLVAFCAACGNAPTLTGEEPGITVTLATQPLGTCNEQASIHGSNQFPPDSIKAKIRVFKEDDSVAREVTSTASDLLPTGELLIEQVPVGTDLRLQLVACDANGSVIWGGMTRGIALGEFKKVTTEIFLTRRGRFNCTGSNRIVQNIPIGQPKPPANLAFHSATTLDDGTVLLVGGIRMLDKGVNGLTTDRASLYHPNRGVFEPLKSTLTSSRAFHKAVPFIINDRQVVLLIGGTKTALFDPINSDAPWGSKEAPTVVLEAYDIATKSFVPVFGVDIPVRLHAAVATSADRKLLVVAGGLNESNKATDDLYVWSGDSLLKTKLLTKRVGAAVVRLANGNFLIYGGNVDGDPSHIAELFNPNNVTTELVPVQGTPAPVVTAFSAVLNKVDRLFVLGGHEVSATNKRVIQRTAAGLAYIIDYDQNSKKALMVPLTLDDTAKSLVERVYHTATWVGDQILVTGGHKGATFSSGTSLDTMVLLSFPNNDIAVTPLTDSSNTEVKFPSTVVGASAVALPDGTVLFVGGMVNLTQDQVFDIAHIWAFPISDPANCD
;
A
#
# COMPACT_ATOMS: atom_id res chain seq x y z
N MET A 1 38.69 41.10 64.16
CA MET A 1 39.73 41.72 63.29
C MET A 1 40.56 40.62 62.65
N ARG A 2 40.94 40.81 61.37
CA ARG A 2 41.84 39.99 60.50
C ARG A 2 41.14 38.80 59.82
N ARG A 3 40.62 38.98 58.60
CA ARG A 3 41.28 38.94 57.26
C ARG A 3 41.97 37.59 56.98
N PHE A 4 41.30 36.76 56.17
CA PHE A 4 41.87 35.61 55.46
C PHE A 4 42.56 36.10 54.18
N THR A 5 43.79 35.64 53.97
CA THR A 5 44.63 35.95 52.81
C THR A 5 44.63 34.75 51.87
N LEU A 6 44.48 35.03 50.57
CA LEU A 6 44.59 34.10 49.45
C LEU A 6 45.90 33.30 49.48
N LEU A 7 45.82 32.02 49.08
CA LEU A 7 46.95 31.28 48.52
C LEU A 7 46.59 30.85 47.09
N ALA A 8 47.29 31.41 46.12
CA ALA A 8 47.32 30.95 44.74
C ALA A 8 48.36 29.82 44.63
N VAL A 9 47.97 28.69 44.04
CA VAL A 9 48.89 27.63 43.62
C VAL A 9 48.71 27.43 42.13
N SER A 10 49.72 27.86 41.37
CA SER A 10 49.89 27.57 39.96
C SER A 10 50.42 26.15 39.81
N LEU A 11 49.69 25.28 39.11
CA LEU A 11 50.19 23.98 38.67
C LEU A 11 50.32 23.98 37.14
N VAL A 12 51.57 23.84 36.70
CA VAL A 12 51.99 23.71 35.30
C VAL A 12 51.54 22.35 34.78
N ALA A 13 50.71 22.33 33.73
CA ALA A 13 50.30 21.10 33.05
C ALA A 13 51.26 20.80 31.88
N PHE A 14 51.91 19.64 31.97
CA PHE A 14 52.71 19.04 30.91
C PHE A 14 51.81 18.54 29.76
N CYS A 15 52.17 18.89 28.52
CA CYS A 15 51.66 18.25 27.31
C CYS A 15 52.07 16.77 27.27
N ALA A 16 51.09 15.88 27.20
CA ALA A 16 51.25 14.54 26.67
C ALA A 16 50.08 14.27 25.71
N ALA A 17 50.38 14.31 24.41
CA ALA A 17 49.48 13.91 23.34
C ALA A 17 49.34 12.38 23.36
N CYS A 18 48.10 11.88 23.41
CA CYS A 18 47.70 10.56 22.91
C CYS A 18 46.17 10.44 22.89
N GLY A 19 45.59 10.27 21.70
CA GLY A 19 44.28 9.65 21.49
C GLY A 19 43.05 10.53 21.61
N ASN A 20 42.91 11.55 20.76
CA ASN A 20 41.58 12.12 20.49
C ASN A 20 40.72 11.05 19.80
N ALA A 21 39.73 10.51 20.51
CA ALA A 21 38.48 10.13 19.87
C ALA A 21 37.93 11.39 19.15
N PRO A 22 37.32 11.30 17.97
CA PRO A 22 36.75 12.47 17.33
C PRO A 22 35.59 12.97 18.19
N THR A 23 35.87 13.99 19.00
CA THR A 23 34.84 14.86 19.57
C THR A 23 34.12 15.52 18.41
N LEU A 24 32.86 15.13 18.18
CA LEU A 24 31.94 15.72 17.20
C LEU A 24 31.57 17.16 17.60
N THR A 25 32.53 18.07 17.60
CA THR A 25 32.30 19.51 17.80
C THR A 25 32.32 20.20 16.44
N GLY A 26 31.16 20.19 15.79
CA GLY A 26 30.84 21.09 14.69
C GLY A 26 29.53 21.78 15.03
N GLU A 27 29.54 23.11 15.12
CA GLU A 27 28.40 23.96 15.49
C GLU A 27 27.28 23.96 14.43
N GLU A 28 27.49 23.37 13.25
CA GLU A 28 26.49 23.38 12.18
C GLU A 28 25.54 22.17 12.26
N PRO A 29 24.23 22.36 12.03
CA PRO A 29 23.27 21.27 12.01
C PRO A 29 23.62 20.23 10.94
N GLY A 30 23.38 18.96 11.24
CA GLY A 30 23.72 17.86 10.34
C GLY A 30 22.92 16.59 10.58
N ILE A 31 23.05 15.64 9.66
CA ILE A 31 22.39 14.35 9.70
C ILE A 31 23.45 13.25 9.61
N THR A 32 23.48 12.36 10.59
CA THR A 32 24.21 11.10 10.52
C THR A 32 23.28 10.02 9.96
N VAL A 33 23.73 9.30 8.93
CA VAL A 33 22.93 8.31 8.21
C VAL A 33 23.55 6.93 8.39
N THR A 34 22.77 6.03 8.98
CA THR A 34 23.06 4.60 9.04
C THR A 34 22.53 3.94 7.77
N LEU A 35 23.38 3.20 7.07
CA LEU A 35 23.04 2.56 5.80
C LEU A 35 22.68 1.09 6.03
N ALA A 36 21.51 0.69 5.55
CA ALA A 36 21.09 -0.70 5.48
C ALA A 36 20.94 -1.11 4.01
N THR A 37 21.74 -2.07 3.57
CA THR A 37 21.66 -2.65 2.23
C THR A 37 21.23 -4.10 2.33
N GLN A 38 20.38 -4.57 1.42
CA GLN A 38 20.13 -5.99 1.32
C GLN A 38 21.35 -6.73 0.73
N PRO A 39 21.73 -7.90 1.27
CA PRO A 39 22.70 -8.80 0.65
C PRO A 39 22.22 -9.27 -0.74
N LEU A 40 23.15 -9.30 -1.71
CA LEU A 40 22.92 -9.81 -3.07
C LEU A 40 22.68 -11.33 -3.03
N GLY A 41 21.43 -11.79 -3.00
CA GLY A 41 21.09 -13.23 -2.96
C GLY A 41 19.59 -13.51 -3.05
N THR A 42 19.21 -14.79 -3.10
CA THR A 42 17.80 -15.20 -2.92
C THR A 42 17.34 -14.80 -1.52
N CYS A 43 16.04 -14.56 -1.33
CA CYS A 43 15.45 -14.25 -0.01
C CYS A 43 15.55 -15.45 0.95
N ASN A 44 16.76 -15.85 1.32
CA ASN A 44 17.03 -16.92 2.27
C ASN A 44 16.99 -16.33 3.69
N GLU A 45 16.40 -17.09 4.61
CA GLU A 45 16.04 -16.71 5.99
C GLU A 45 17.20 -16.23 6.90
N GLN A 46 18.45 -16.23 6.42
CA GLN A 46 19.65 -16.09 7.24
C GLN A 46 20.39 -14.74 7.11
N ALA A 47 20.06 -13.92 6.12
CA ALA A 47 20.82 -12.68 5.88
C ALA A 47 20.33 -11.55 6.78
N SER A 48 21.20 -11.06 7.67
CA SER A 48 20.94 -9.85 8.47
C SER A 48 20.80 -8.65 7.54
N ILE A 49 19.60 -8.07 7.44
CA ILE A 49 19.33 -6.89 6.60
C ILE A 49 19.56 -5.58 7.38
N HIS A 50 20.03 -5.68 8.63
CA HIS A 50 20.25 -4.53 9.50
C HIS A 50 21.69 -4.04 9.43
N GLY A 51 21.84 -2.73 9.18
CA GLY A 51 23.01 -1.92 9.55
C GLY A 51 24.33 -2.50 9.07
N SER A 52 24.44 -2.85 7.78
CA SER A 52 25.75 -3.17 7.22
C SER A 52 26.72 -2.00 7.44
N ASN A 53 26.20 -0.75 7.52
CA ASN A 53 27.00 0.47 7.58
C ASN A 53 28.12 0.44 6.55
N GLN A 54 27.81 -0.18 5.41
CA GLN A 54 28.70 -0.34 4.29
C GLN A 54 28.15 0.49 3.15
N PHE A 55 29.07 1.05 2.39
CA PHE A 55 28.73 1.69 1.15
C PHE A 55 28.05 0.66 0.22
N PRO A 56 27.03 1.04 -0.56
CA PRO A 56 26.28 0.08 -1.36
C PRO A 56 27.20 -0.71 -2.30
N PRO A 57 27.11 -2.05 -2.34
CA PRO A 57 28.03 -2.85 -3.13
C PRO A 57 27.86 -2.54 -4.63
N ASP A 58 28.95 -2.71 -5.37
CA ASP A 58 29.08 -2.42 -6.80
C ASP A 58 28.83 -0.94 -7.19
N SER A 59 28.75 -0.04 -6.21
CA SER A 59 28.61 1.40 -6.44
C SER A 59 29.93 2.15 -6.17
N ILE A 60 30.19 3.18 -6.97
CA ILE A 60 31.40 4.02 -6.84
C ILE A 60 31.13 5.37 -6.17
N LYS A 61 29.90 5.85 -6.25
CA LYS A 61 29.45 7.12 -5.66
C LYS A 61 27.98 7.06 -5.31
N ALA A 62 27.58 7.89 -4.36
CA ALA A 62 26.20 8.10 -3.96
C ALA A 62 25.89 9.59 -3.99
N LYS A 63 24.72 9.95 -4.53
CA LYS A 63 24.17 11.29 -4.46
C LYS A 63 23.12 11.31 -3.38
N ILE A 64 23.29 12.23 -2.43
CA ILE A 64 22.42 12.40 -1.28
C ILE A 64 21.73 13.75 -1.40
N ARG A 65 20.40 13.74 -1.32
CA ARG A 65 19.57 14.95 -1.37
C ARG A 65 18.75 15.06 -0.11
N VAL A 66 18.82 16.21 0.54
CA VAL A 66 17.90 16.62 1.59
C VAL A 66 16.86 17.53 0.96
N PHE A 67 15.60 17.18 1.08
CA PHE A 67 14.46 17.97 0.64
C PHE A 67 13.75 18.58 1.84
N LYS A 68 13.18 19.77 1.64
CA LYS A 68 12.22 20.36 2.56
C LYS A 68 10.84 19.72 2.36
N GLU A 69 9.90 20.14 3.19
CA GLU A 69 8.49 19.75 3.13
C GLU A 69 7.86 20.11 1.76
N ASP A 70 8.27 21.24 1.18
CA ASP A 70 7.79 21.75 -0.13
C ASP A 70 8.46 21.11 -1.37
N ASP A 71 9.14 19.97 -1.20
CA ASP A 71 9.93 19.29 -2.26
C ASP A 71 11.15 20.07 -2.79
N SER A 72 11.47 21.26 -2.27
CA SER A 72 12.70 21.95 -2.66
C SER A 72 13.93 21.27 -2.08
N VAL A 73 15.00 21.18 -2.88
CA VAL A 73 16.29 20.63 -2.43
C VAL A 73 16.94 21.63 -1.47
N ALA A 74 17.06 21.21 -0.21
CA ALA A 74 17.72 21.97 0.86
C ALA A 74 19.25 21.82 0.83
N ARG A 75 19.72 20.61 0.49
CA ARG A 75 21.14 20.24 0.47
C ARG A 75 21.33 19.08 -0.51
N GLU A 76 22.43 19.11 -1.24
CA GLU A 76 22.87 18.00 -2.09
C GLU A 76 24.35 17.76 -1.85
N VAL A 77 24.72 16.49 -1.68
CA VAL A 77 26.10 16.05 -1.43
C VAL A 77 26.38 14.79 -2.25
N THR A 78 27.60 14.69 -2.79
CA THR A 78 28.11 13.46 -3.37
C THR A 78 29.08 12.81 -2.39
N SER A 79 28.94 11.51 -2.20
CA SER A 79 29.76 10.73 -1.28
C SER A 79 30.26 9.44 -1.94
N THR A 80 31.36 8.92 -1.44
CA THR A 80 32.02 7.68 -1.83
C THR A 80 32.28 6.84 -0.58
N ALA A 81 32.72 5.59 -0.77
CA ALA A 81 33.05 4.71 0.36
C ALA A 81 34.11 5.29 1.32
N SER A 82 35.00 6.17 0.85
CA SER A 82 36.02 6.82 1.70
C SER A 82 35.46 7.92 2.61
N ASP A 83 34.24 8.41 2.34
CA ASP A 83 33.61 9.47 3.14
C ASP A 83 32.82 8.91 4.33
N LEU A 84 32.74 7.58 4.47
CA LEU A 84 32.12 6.94 5.62
C LEU A 84 32.97 7.17 6.88
N LEU A 85 32.30 7.42 8.00
CA LEU A 85 32.91 7.45 9.32
C LEU A 85 33.50 6.06 9.66
N PRO A 86 34.40 5.95 10.66
CA PRO A 86 34.91 4.64 11.10
C PRO A 86 33.82 3.67 11.57
N THR A 87 32.64 4.19 11.96
CA THR A 87 31.44 3.42 12.30
C THR A 87 30.65 2.94 11.07
N GLY A 88 31.06 3.36 9.88
CA GLY A 88 30.44 3.11 8.59
C GLY A 88 29.22 3.98 8.27
N GLU A 89 28.92 4.94 9.14
CA GLU A 89 27.84 5.92 8.93
C GLU A 89 28.29 7.06 8.02
N LEU A 90 27.34 7.68 7.32
CA LEU A 90 27.59 8.87 6.51
C LEU A 90 27.17 10.13 7.27
N LEU A 91 28.05 11.13 7.38
CA LEU A 91 27.72 12.43 7.96
C LEU A 91 27.44 13.46 6.87
N ILE A 92 26.28 14.09 6.94
CA ILE A 92 25.89 15.21 6.09
C ILE A 92 25.87 16.47 6.96
N GLU A 93 26.82 17.36 6.72
CA GLU A 93 26.92 18.63 7.44
C GLU A 93 26.18 19.76 6.69
N GLN A 94 25.94 20.86 7.39
CA GLN A 94 25.32 22.08 6.86
C GLN A 94 23.90 21.85 6.34
N VAL A 95 23.15 20.99 7.03
CA VAL A 95 21.76 20.72 6.67
C VAL A 95 20.88 21.83 7.26
N PRO A 96 20.04 22.49 6.46
CA PRO A 96 19.13 23.50 6.98
C PRO A 96 18.18 22.93 8.04
N VAL A 97 17.88 23.73 9.06
CA VAL A 97 16.88 23.40 10.10
C VAL A 97 15.51 23.18 9.45
N GLY A 98 14.75 22.21 9.96
CA GLY A 98 13.42 21.86 9.46
C GLY A 98 12.76 20.78 10.30
N THR A 99 11.43 20.69 10.25
CA THR A 99 10.65 19.76 11.09
C THR A 99 10.21 18.49 10.38
N ASP A 100 10.20 18.47 9.04
CA ASP A 100 9.89 17.31 8.21
C ASP A 100 10.82 17.26 6.98
N LEU A 101 12.13 17.21 7.25
CA LEU A 101 13.11 17.02 6.19
C LEU A 101 13.03 15.59 5.66
N ARG A 102 13.25 15.45 4.36
CA ARG A 102 13.33 14.15 3.69
C ARG A 102 14.70 13.95 3.11
N LEU A 103 15.22 12.74 3.23
CA LEU A 103 16.57 12.39 2.79
C LEU A 103 16.47 11.26 1.79
N GLN A 104 16.95 11.50 0.57
CA GLN A 104 17.08 10.51 -0.49
C GLN A 104 18.56 10.18 -0.69
N LEU A 105 18.86 8.90 -0.88
CA LEU A 105 20.17 8.44 -1.32
C LEU A 105 20.00 7.58 -2.57
N VAL A 106 20.75 7.89 -3.62
CA VAL A 106 20.88 7.07 -4.82
C VAL A 106 22.36 6.74 -5.04
N ALA A 107 22.70 5.48 -5.27
CA ALA A 107 24.08 5.06 -5.53
C ALA A 107 24.25 4.51 -6.94
N CYS A 108 25.38 4.84 -7.56
CA CYS A 108 25.64 4.59 -8.97
C CYS A 108 26.86 3.71 -9.22
N ASP A 109 26.77 2.95 -10.31
CA ASP A 109 27.89 2.18 -10.85
C ASP A 109 28.92 3.09 -11.55
N ALA A 110 29.99 2.47 -12.08
CA ALA A 110 31.06 3.17 -12.79
C ALA A 110 30.59 3.93 -14.04
N ASN A 111 29.44 3.58 -14.60
CA ASN A 111 28.86 4.24 -15.78
C ASN A 111 27.93 5.40 -15.40
N GLY A 112 27.78 5.72 -14.11
CA GLY A 112 26.86 6.72 -13.61
C GLY A 112 25.40 6.23 -13.52
N SER A 113 25.13 4.96 -13.83
CA SER A 113 23.78 4.40 -13.75
C SER A 113 23.41 4.15 -12.30
N VAL A 114 22.22 4.62 -11.88
CA VAL A 114 21.73 4.40 -10.52
C VAL A 114 21.37 2.92 -10.35
N ILE A 115 21.98 2.26 -9.37
CA ILE A 115 21.81 0.82 -9.09
C ILE A 115 21.24 0.54 -7.69
N TRP A 116 21.31 1.52 -6.78
CA TRP A 116 20.68 1.47 -5.46
C TRP A 116 19.92 2.75 -5.17
N GLY A 117 18.84 2.66 -4.40
CA GLY A 117 18.08 3.81 -3.95
C GLY A 117 17.33 3.56 -2.65
N GLY A 118 17.10 4.62 -1.89
CA GLY A 118 16.24 4.61 -0.72
C GLY A 118 15.96 6.01 -0.21
N MET A 119 14.94 6.13 0.64
CA MET A 119 14.52 7.40 1.20
C MET A 119 14.06 7.23 2.65
N THR A 120 14.21 8.30 3.41
CA THR A 120 13.66 8.44 4.76
C THR A 120 13.06 9.84 4.93
N ARG A 121 12.11 10.00 5.85
CA ARG A 121 11.33 11.24 6.05
C ARG A 121 11.01 11.47 7.52
N GLY A 122 10.38 12.59 7.86
CA GLY A 122 10.07 12.94 9.25
C GLY A 122 11.30 13.39 10.03
N ILE A 123 12.36 13.86 9.36
CA ILE A 123 13.58 14.28 10.04
C ILE A 123 13.38 15.70 10.59
N ALA A 124 13.26 15.80 11.91
CA ALA A 124 13.25 17.07 12.63
C ALA A 124 14.67 17.44 13.06
N LEU A 125 15.22 18.48 12.43
CA LEU A 125 16.56 19.01 12.69
C LEU A 125 16.45 20.43 13.28
N GLY A 126 17.01 20.62 14.48
CA GLY A 126 17.07 21.92 15.16
C GLY A 126 18.42 22.63 14.99
N GLU A 127 18.48 23.90 15.38
CA GLU A 127 19.74 24.65 15.45
C GLU A 127 20.76 23.93 16.34
N PHE A 128 22.00 23.82 15.88
CA PHE A 128 23.12 23.16 16.56
C PHE A 128 22.89 21.67 16.91
N LYS A 129 21.95 20.99 16.25
CA LYS A 129 21.69 19.55 16.46
C LYS A 129 22.27 18.72 15.32
N LYS A 130 22.81 17.54 15.68
CA LYS A 130 23.01 16.43 14.75
C LYS A 130 22.01 15.34 15.07
N VAL A 131 21.31 14.83 14.06
CA VAL A 131 20.31 13.77 14.22
C VAL A 131 20.74 12.52 13.46
N THR A 132 20.49 11.35 14.05
CA THR A 132 20.75 10.07 13.38
C THR A 132 19.48 9.54 12.75
N THR A 133 19.57 9.05 11.52
CA THR A 133 18.47 8.41 10.79
C THR A 133 18.98 7.17 10.04
N GLU A 134 18.07 6.27 9.70
CA GLU A 134 18.34 5.07 8.91
C GLU A 134 17.77 5.22 7.49
N ILE A 135 18.50 4.73 6.50
CA ILE A 135 17.99 4.51 5.14
C ILE A 135 18.18 3.04 4.76
N PHE A 136 17.07 2.43 4.34
CA PHE A 136 17.05 1.13 3.70
C PHE A 136 17.18 1.30 2.19
N LEU A 137 18.28 0.76 1.66
CA LEU A 137 18.62 0.84 0.25
C LEU A 137 18.21 -0.44 -0.45
N THR A 138 17.41 -0.25 -1.51
CA THR A 138 16.93 -1.30 -2.39
C THR A 138 17.70 -1.27 -3.70
N ARG A 139 18.07 -2.44 -4.20
CA ARG A 139 18.73 -2.59 -5.49
C ARG A 139 17.70 -2.48 -6.60
N ARG A 140 18.05 -1.75 -7.64
CA ARG A 140 17.22 -1.59 -8.83
C ARG A 140 17.17 -2.87 -9.68
N GLY A 141 16.04 -3.05 -10.35
CA GLY A 141 15.80 -4.17 -11.26
C GLY A 141 15.71 -5.53 -10.57
N ARG A 142 15.58 -5.59 -9.24
CA ARG A 142 15.46 -6.83 -8.48
C ARG A 142 14.43 -6.69 -7.36
N PHE A 143 13.82 -7.81 -6.99
CA PHE A 143 13.05 -7.87 -5.76
C PHE A 143 13.97 -7.76 -4.55
N ASN A 144 13.60 -6.87 -3.63
CA ASN A 144 14.34 -6.69 -2.40
C ASN A 144 13.59 -7.33 -1.24
N CYS A 145 14.26 -8.17 -0.46
CA CYS A 145 13.66 -8.78 0.73
C CYS A 145 13.57 -7.74 1.84
N THR A 146 12.48 -7.78 2.59
CA THR A 146 12.36 -7.00 3.83
C THR A 146 13.01 -7.75 5.00
N GLY A 147 13.53 -7.02 5.99
CA GLY A 147 14.32 -7.47 7.14
C GLY A 147 13.69 -8.48 8.08
N SER A 148 12.51 -8.99 7.76
CA SER A 148 11.68 -9.82 8.65
C SER A 148 11.69 -11.32 8.32
N ASN A 149 12.51 -11.78 7.36
CA ASN A 149 12.63 -13.20 7.00
C ASN A 149 13.23 -14.12 8.09
N ARG A 150 13.59 -13.58 9.27
CA ARG A 150 14.30 -14.37 10.30
C ARG A 150 13.47 -15.44 11.00
N ILE A 151 12.14 -15.50 10.87
CA ILE A 151 11.39 -16.47 11.68
C ILE A 151 10.05 -16.92 11.09
N VAL A 152 10.09 -17.96 10.26
CA VAL A 152 8.91 -18.82 10.03
C VAL A 152 9.05 -20.15 10.78
N GLN A 153 10.27 -20.67 10.96
CA GLN A 153 10.43 -22.06 11.44
C GLN A 153 10.63 -22.26 12.95
N ASN A 154 11.15 -21.31 13.73
CA ASN A 154 11.44 -21.53 15.17
C ASN A 154 11.21 -20.30 16.08
N ILE A 155 9.97 -19.81 16.22
CA ILE A 155 9.60 -18.91 17.33
C ILE A 155 8.93 -19.73 18.45
N PRO A 156 9.37 -19.61 19.72
CA PRO A 156 8.61 -20.09 20.88
C PRO A 156 7.18 -19.54 20.90
N ILE A 157 6.20 -20.37 21.27
CA ILE A 157 4.79 -19.99 21.38
C ILE A 157 4.66 -18.71 22.23
N GLY A 158 4.18 -17.60 21.66
CA GLY A 158 3.85 -16.37 22.40
C GLY A 158 4.54 -15.05 21.97
N GLN A 159 5.47 -15.05 20.99
CA GLN A 159 6.08 -13.80 20.48
C GLN A 159 5.41 -13.32 19.17
N PRO A 160 5.29 -11.99 18.93
CA PRO A 160 4.69 -11.45 17.72
C PRO A 160 5.52 -11.78 16.47
N LYS A 161 4.91 -12.46 15.49
CA LYS A 161 5.46 -12.64 14.14
C LYS A 161 5.12 -11.41 13.28
N PRO A 162 5.92 -11.07 12.24
CA PRO A 162 5.37 -10.35 11.09
C PRO A 162 4.09 -11.08 10.66
N PRO A 163 3.13 -10.43 10.00
CA PRO A 163 1.91 -11.10 9.62
C PRO A 163 2.17 -12.00 8.41
N ALA A 164 2.94 -13.06 8.64
CA ALA A 164 3.02 -14.26 7.86
C ALA A 164 1.63 -14.87 7.97
N ASN A 165 0.80 -14.71 6.93
CA ASN A 165 -0.56 -15.22 6.96
C ASN A 165 -1.63 -14.28 6.43
N LEU A 166 -1.45 -13.39 5.43
CA LEU A 166 -2.53 -12.44 5.13
C LEU A 166 -2.88 -12.33 3.64
N ALA A 167 -4.02 -12.88 3.26
CA ALA A 167 -4.70 -12.50 2.02
C ALA A 167 -5.95 -11.68 2.31
N PHE A 168 -6.32 -10.79 1.39
CA PHE A 168 -7.50 -9.92 1.51
C PHE A 168 -7.48 -9.09 2.80
N HIS A 169 -6.27 -8.71 3.23
CA HIS A 169 -6.02 -7.73 4.29
C HIS A 169 -6.09 -6.32 3.71
N SER A 170 -5.99 -5.32 4.58
CA SER A 170 -5.76 -3.94 4.14
C SER A 170 -4.30 -3.54 4.37
N ALA A 171 -3.71 -2.85 3.40
CA ALA A 171 -2.43 -2.19 3.54
C ALA A 171 -2.59 -0.70 3.21
N THR A 172 -2.38 0.17 4.20
CA THR A 172 -2.65 1.62 4.11
C THR A 172 -1.39 2.39 4.41
N THR A 173 -0.89 3.18 3.45
CA THR A 173 0.20 4.13 3.69
C THR A 173 -0.28 5.26 4.59
N LEU A 174 0.46 5.53 5.66
CA LEU A 174 0.23 6.64 6.59
C LEU A 174 0.98 7.89 6.10
N ASP A 175 0.64 9.06 6.64
CA ASP A 175 1.24 10.34 6.20
C ASP A 175 2.77 10.38 6.46
N ASP A 176 3.26 9.67 7.48
CA ASP A 176 4.69 9.50 7.78
C ASP A 176 5.41 8.51 6.83
N GLY A 177 4.69 7.90 5.89
CA GLY A 177 5.22 6.93 4.92
C GLY A 177 5.28 5.49 5.41
N THR A 178 5.01 5.21 6.69
CA THR A 178 4.85 3.83 7.16
C THR A 178 3.60 3.20 6.57
N VAL A 179 3.56 1.87 6.47
CA VAL A 179 2.38 1.15 5.96
C VAL A 179 1.74 0.35 7.08
N LEU A 180 0.46 0.61 7.36
CA LEU A 180 -0.34 -0.16 8.29
C LEU A 180 -0.95 -1.37 7.58
N LEU A 181 -0.63 -2.57 8.06
CA LEU A 181 -1.24 -3.82 7.63
C LEU A 181 -2.20 -4.32 8.70
N VAL A 182 -3.44 -4.66 8.31
CA VAL A 182 -4.46 -5.08 9.27
C VAL A 182 -5.33 -6.20 8.74
N GLY A 183 -5.58 -7.19 9.60
CA GLY A 183 -6.55 -8.25 9.36
C GLY A 183 -6.18 -9.13 8.17
N GLY A 184 -7.19 -9.74 7.55
CA GLY A 184 -7.03 -10.66 6.43
C GLY A 184 -7.29 -12.12 6.80
N ILE A 185 -7.37 -12.96 5.78
CA ILE A 185 -7.48 -14.41 5.90
C ILE A 185 -6.10 -14.97 6.15
N ARG A 186 -5.98 -15.74 7.25
CA ARG A 186 -4.74 -16.46 7.59
C ARG A 186 -4.73 -17.92 7.22
N MET A 187 -5.90 -18.55 7.16
CA MET A 187 -6.01 -19.96 6.80
C MET A 187 -7.38 -20.19 6.16
N LEU A 188 -7.45 -21.13 5.23
CA LEU A 188 -8.69 -21.74 4.78
C LEU A 188 -8.85 -23.08 5.51
N ASP A 189 -10.01 -23.34 6.09
CA ASP A 189 -10.31 -24.67 6.64
C ASP A 189 -10.77 -25.66 5.55
N LYS A 190 -10.94 -26.94 5.91
CA LYS A 190 -11.38 -28.00 4.98
C LYS A 190 -12.76 -27.77 4.35
N GLY A 191 -13.54 -26.81 4.87
CA GLY A 191 -14.82 -26.36 4.30
C GLY A 191 -14.71 -25.07 3.48
N VAL A 192 -13.49 -24.65 3.14
CA VAL A 192 -13.17 -23.40 2.43
C VAL A 192 -13.60 -22.14 3.20
N ASN A 193 -13.74 -22.23 4.53
CA ASN A 193 -13.95 -21.04 5.35
C ASN A 193 -12.62 -20.33 5.56
N GLY A 194 -12.58 -19.03 5.28
CA GLY A 194 -11.44 -18.18 5.60
C GLY A 194 -11.44 -17.77 7.07
N LEU A 195 -10.54 -18.36 7.84
CA LEU A 195 -10.25 -17.94 9.20
C LEU A 195 -9.44 -16.65 9.16
N THR A 196 -10.01 -15.60 9.74
CA THR A 196 -9.40 -14.27 9.74
C THR A 196 -8.52 -14.04 10.97
N THR A 197 -7.82 -12.91 10.99
CA THR A 197 -7.03 -12.46 12.15
C THR A 197 -7.40 -11.04 12.57
N ASP A 198 -7.15 -10.73 13.83
CA ASP A 198 -7.27 -9.42 14.47
C ASP A 198 -5.92 -8.67 14.55
N ARG A 199 -4.86 -9.30 14.03
CA ARG A 199 -3.49 -8.79 14.12
C ARG A 199 -3.23 -7.68 13.11
N ALA A 200 -2.28 -6.84 13.48
CA ALA A 200 -1.81 -5.73 12.66
C ALA A 200 -0.30 -5.54 12.81
N SER A 201 0.31 -4.89 11.84
CA SER A 201 1.74 -4.55 11.87
C SER A 201 1.99 -3.26 11.09
N LEU A 202 3.03 -2.54 11.48
CA LEU A 202 3.55 -1.41 10.71
C LEU A 202 4.75 -1.88 9.90
N TYR A 203 4.78 -1.57 8.62
CA TYR A 203 5.99 -1.67 7.82
C TYR A 203 6.71 -0.33 7.77
N HIS A 204 7.99 -0.36 8.11
CA HIS A 204 8.89 0.80 8.13
C HIS A 204 9.77 0.77 6.89
N PRO A 205 9.44 1.53 5.81
CA PRO A 205 10.19 1.46 4.56
C PRO A 205 11.64 1.89 4.71
N ASN A 206 11.90 2.90 5.54
CA ASN A 206 13.25 3.40 5.84
C ASN A 206 14.17 2.37 6.53
N ARG A 207 13.61 1.28 7.05
CA ARG A 207 14.34 0.20 7.74
C ARG A 207 14.11 -1.17 7.11
N GLY A 208 13.18 -1.26 6.17
CA GLY A 208 12.71 -2.49 5.58
C GLY A 208 12.14 -3.49 6.59
N VAL A 209 11.56 -3.08 7.73
CA VAL A 209 11.09 -4.02 8.76
C VAL A 209 9.61 -3.90 9.13
N PHE A 210 9.05 -5.03 9.56
CA PHE A 210 7.73 -5.09 10.17
C PHE A 210 7.84 -4.97 11.69
N GLU A 211 7.05 -4.09 12.25
CA GLU A 211 6.80 -3.94 13.68
C GLU A 211 5.39 -4.45 13.99
N PRO A 212 5.24 -5.64 14.58
CA PRO A 212 3.95 -6.11 15.04
C PRO A 212 3.37 -5.19 16.11
N LEU A 213 2.11 -4.78 15.93
CA LEU A 213 1.43 -3.94 16.91
C LEU A 213 1.03 -4.77 18.14
N LYS A 214 1.18 -4.18 19.32
CA LYS A 214 0.68 -4.76 20.57
C LYS A 214 -0.85 -4.72 20.65
N SER A 215 -1.43 -3.62 20.17
CA SER A 215 -2.88 -3.48 20.03
C SER A 215 -3.38 -4.34 18.87
N THR A 216 -4.54 -4.95 19.06
CA THR A 216 -5.23 -5.78 18.06
C THR A 216 -6.62 -5.22 17.83
N LEU A 217 -7.22 -5.60 16.72
CA LEU A 217 -8.64 -5.34 16.48
C LEU A 217 -9.50 -6.01 17.56
N THR A 218 -10.66 -5.41 17.83
CA THR A 218 -11.68 -5.96 18.74
C THR A 218 -12.30 -7.24 18.17
N SER A 219 -12.36 -7.34 16.84
CA SER A 219 -12.76 -8.55 16.12
C SER A 219 -11.85 -8.75 14.93
N SER A 220 -11.43 -10.00 14.71
CA SER A 220 -10.76 -10.37 13.47
C SER A 220 -11.64 -10.08 12.26
N ARG A 221 -11.02 -9.66 11.15
CA ARG A 221 -11.74 -9.32 9.92
C ARG A 221 -10.87 -9.46 8.67
N ALA A 222 -11.48 -9.78 7.54
CA ALA A 222 -10.91 -9.71 6.19
C ALA A 222 -11.91 -9.05 5.23
N PHE A 223 -11.45 -8.67 4.03
CA PHE A 223 -12.25 -7.98 3.00
C PHE A 223 -12.89 -6.66 3.47
N HIS A 224 -12.41 -6.12 4.59
CA HIS A 224 -12.76 -4.78 5.06
C HIS A 224 -12.07 -3.74 4.20
N LYS A 225 -12.53 -2.49 4.31
CA LYS A 225 -11.82 -1.33 3.76
C LYS A 225 -11.08 -0.63 4.88
N ALA A 226 -9.87 -0.13 4.58
CA ALA A 226 -9.11 0.72 5.46
C ALA A 226 -8.85 2.05 4.76
N VAL A 227 -9.38 3.15 5.30
CA VAL A 227 -9.28 4.48 4.69
C VAL A 227 -8.78 5.51 5.70
N PRO A 228 -7.89 6.43 5.30
CA PRO A 228 -7.45 7.51 6.18
C PRO A 228 -8.59 8.49 6.43
N PHE A 229 -8.73 8.95 7.67
CA PHE A 229 -9.81 9.83 8.10
C PHE A 229 -9.32 10.81 9.18
N ILE A 230 -10.07 11.90 9.39
CA ILE A 230 -9.81 12.88 10.45
C ILE A 230 -11.03 12.95 11.37
N ILE A 231 -10.83 12.63 12.65
CA ILE A 231 -11.85 12.77 13.71
C ILE A 231 -11.29 13.74 14.74
N ASN A 232 -11.98 14.86 15.01
CA ASN A 232 -11.54 15.86 16.00
C ASN A 232 -10.07 16.28 15.81
N ASP A 233 -9.69 16.59 14.57
CA ASP A 233 -8.32 16.93 14.13
C ASP A 233 -7.25 15.85 14.38
N ARG A 234 -7.66 14.64 14.76
CA ARG A 234 -6.78 13.47 14.88
C ARG A 234 -6.87 12.63 13.62
N GLN A 235 -5.71 12.32 13.06
CA GLN A 235 -5.62 11.38 11.94
C GLN A 235 -5.79 9.95 12.45
N VAL A 236 -6.66 9.21 11.77
CA VAL A 236 -6.93 7.80 12.05
C VAL A 236 -7.01 7.03 10.74
N VAL A 237 -6.88 5.71 10.81
CA VAL A 237 -7.31 4.82 9.73
C VAL A 237 -8.58 4.11 10.17
N LEU A 238 -9.68 4.36 9.47
CA LEU A 238 -10.94 3.68 9.72
C LEU A 238 -10.92 2.31 9.03
N LEU A 239 -11.33 1.29 9.76
CA LEU A 239 -11.58 -0.06 9.28
C LEU A 239 -13.09 -0.28 9.24
N ILE A 240 -13.62 -0.53 8.04
CA ILE A 240 -15.06 -0.60 7.78
C ILE A 240 -15.43 -1.97 7.24
N GLY A 241 -16.40 -2.60 7.90
CA GLY A 241 -17.03 -3.81 7.42
C GLY A 241 -16.11 -5.03 7.45
N GLY A 242 -16.21 -5.84 6.40
CA GLY A 242 -15.53 -7.13 6.29
C GLY A 242 -16.26 -8.27 6.98
N THR A 243 -15.57 -9.39 7.17
CA THR A 243 -16.10 -10.62 7.78
C THR A 243 -15.12 -11.23 8.75
N LYS A 244 -15.61 -11.78 9.86
CA LYS A 244 -14.81 -12.52 10.85
C LYS A 244 -14.53 -13.94 10.37
N THR A 245 -15.47 -14.55 9.66
CA THR A 245 -15.28 -15.86 9.03
C THR A 245 -15.82 -15.77 7.60
N ALA A 246 -14.91 -15.79 6.64
CA ALA A 246 -15.28 -15.75 5.22
C ALA A 246 -15.80 -17.12 4.77
N LEU A 247 -16.82 -17.13 3.92
CA LEU A 247 -17.38 -18.33 3.31
C LEU A 247 -17.24 -18.22 1.79
N PHE A 248 -16.62 -19.22 1.16
CA PHE A 248 -16.70 -19.35 -0.29
C PHE A 248 -18.03 -20.03 -0.67
N ASP A 249 -19.00 -19.27 -1.15
CA ASP A 249 -20.32 -19.76 -1.60
C ASP A 249 -20.73 -19.09 -2.92
N PRO A 250 -20.21 -19.55 -4.07
CA PRO A 250 -20.51 -18.96 -5.36
C PRO A 250 -21.95 -19.22 -5.85
N ILE A 251 -22.76 -20.00 -5.12
CA ILE A 251 -24.11 -20.41 -5.57
C ILE A 251 -25.19 -19.58 -4.86
N ASN A 252 -25.10 -19.44 -3.54
CA ASN A 252 -26.16 -18.81 -2.74
C ASN A 252 -25.87 -17.36 -2.35
N SER A 253 -24.60 -16.92 -2.45
CA SER A 253 -24.19 -15.54 -2.20
C SER A 253 -24.22 -14.71 -3.48
N ASP A 254 -24.50 -13.41 -3.36
CA ASP A 254 -24.46 -12.48 -4.51
C ASP A 254 -23.00 -12.12 -4.92
N ALA A 255 -22.01 -12.63 -4.17
CA ALA A 255 -20.59 -12.61 -4.51
C ALA A 255 -19.87 -13.90 -4.01
N PRO A 256 -18.78 -14.36 -4.65
CA PRO A 256 -18.15 -15.66 -4.33
C PRO A 256 -17.70 -15.81 -2.88
N TRP A 257 -17.24 -14.71 -2.29
CA TRP A 257 -16.87 -14.64 -0.88
C TRP A 257 -17.97 -13.93 -0.11
N GLY A 258 -18.77 -14.71 0.64
CA GLY A 258 -19.74 -14.22 1.61
C GLY A 258 -19.16 -14.16 3.03
N SER A 259 -20.01 -13.72 3.95
CA SER A 259 -19.77 -13.73 5.39
C SER A 259 -20.53 -14.90 6.02
N LYS A 260 -19.82 -15.72 6.80
CA LYS A 260 -20.44 -16.68 7.72
C LYS A 260 -20.65 -16.07 9.11
N GLU A 261 -19.72 -15.22 9.52
CA GLU A 261 -19.77 -14.52 10.80
C GLU A 261 -19.33 -13.07 10.59
N ALA A 262 -20.16 -12.14 11.01
CA ALA A 262 -19.85 -10.72 11.00
C ALA A 262 -18.90 -10.33 12.14
N PRO A 263 -18.07 -9.28 11.97
CA PRO A 263 -17.32 -8.71 13.09
C PRO A 263 -18.27 -8.05 14.09
N THR A 264 -17.95 -8.15 15.38
CA THR A 264 -18.75 -7.54 16.47
C THR A 264 -18.70 -6.01 16.48
N VAL A 265 -17.66 -5.42 15.88
CA VAL A 265 -17.48 -3.98 15.70
C VAL A 265 -17.34 -3.71 14.21
N VAL A 266 -18.30 -3.01 13.61
CA VAL A 266 -18.29 -2.75 12.16
C VAL A 266 -17.33 -1.63 11.78
N LEU A 267 -17.21 -0.61 12.64
CA LEU A 267 -16.34 0.54 12.46
C LEU A 267 -15.33 0.62 13.61
N GLU A 268 -14.05 0.48 13.27
CA GLU A 268 -12.94 0.51 14.22
C GLU A 268 -11.88 1.47 13.68
N ALA A 269 -11.22 2.24 14.53
CA ALA A 269 -10.21 3.21 14.13
C ALA A 269 -8.84 2.77 14.66
N TYR A 270 -7.83 2.75 13.80
CA TYR A 270 -6.44 2.79 14.24
C TYR A 270 -6.05 4.24 14.49
N ASP A 271 -5.83 4.59 15.75
CA ASP A 271 -5.32 5.90 16.15
C ASP A 271 -3.80 5.92 15.99
N ILE A 272 -3.32 6.77 15.08
CA ILE A 272 -1.91 6.82 14.68
C ILE A 272 -1.02 7.29 15.84
N ALA A 273 -1.49 8.27 16.62
CA ALA A 273 -0.72 8.87 17.71
C ALA A 273 -0.49 7.88 18.87
N THR A 274 -1.50 7.08 19.19
CA THR A 274 -1.46 6.09 20.27
C THR A 274 -1.09 4.68 19.80
N LYS A 275 -0.94 4.49 18.48
CA LYS A 275 -0.67 3.20 17.82
C LYS A 275 -1.60 2.08 18.28
N SER A 276 -2.89 2.40 18.43
CA SER A 276 -3.89 1.51 19.04
C SER A 276 -5.20 1.50 18.28
N PHE A 277 -5.89 0.36 18.29
CA PHE A 277 -7.24 0.23 17.77
C PHE A 277 -8.26 0.64 18.82
N VAL A 278 -9.24 1.44 18.41
CA VAL A 278 -10.35 1.89 19.24
C VAL A 278 -11.66 1.69 18.47
N PRO A 279 -12.68 1.06 19.07
CA PRO A 279 -14.02 1.01 18.47
C PRO A 279 -14.58 2.42 18.30
N VAL A 280 -15.23 2.68 17.17
CA VAL A 280 -15.96 3.92 16.95
C VAL A 280 -17.43 3.68 17.34
N PHE A 281 -17.80 4.11 18.54
CA PHE A 281 -19.16 3.94 19.08
C PHE A 281 -20.12 5.02 18.55
N GLY A 282 -21.43 4.72 18.61
CA GLY A 282 -22.48 5.67 18.23
C GLY A 282 -22.71 5.81 16.72
N VAL A 283 -22.00 5.03 15.91
CA VAL A 283 -22.15 5.00 14.45
C VAL A 283 -22.88 3.72 14.03
N ASP A 284 -24.14 3.85 13.64
CA ASP A 284 -25.00 2.73 13.24
C ASP A 284 -24.88 2.40 11.74
N ILE A 285 -23.67 1.99 11.34
CA ILE A 285 -23.39 1.38 10.04
C ILE A 285 -23.40 -0.14 10.25
N PRO A 286 -24.31 -0.90 9.64
CA PRO A 286 -24.35 -2.34 9.81
C PRO A 286 -23.25 -3.02 8.99
N VAL A 287 -23.06 -4.31 9.21
CA VAL A 287 -22.01 -5.10 8.56
C VAL A 287 -22.14 -5.01 7.04
N ARG A 288 -21.07 -4.60 6.37
CA ARG A 288 -20.99 -4.54 4.91
C ARG A 288 -19.73 -5.21 4.40
N LEU A 289 -19.89 -6.36 3.78
CA LEU A 289 -18.80 -7.07 3.10
C LEU A 289 -18.73 -6.61 1.64
N HIS A 290 -17.52 -6.38 1.11
CA HIS A 290 -17.29 -5.86 -0.26
C HIS A 290 -18.03 -4.54 -0.57
N ALA A 291 -18.30 -3.72 0.45
CA ALA A 291 -18.80 -2.37 0.24
C ALA A 291 -17.76 -1.50 -0.44
N ALA A 292 -18.25 -0.58 -1.26
CA ALA A 292 -17.45 0.47 -1.84
C ALA A 292 -17.32 1.59 -0.81
N VAL A 293 -16.08 2.02 -0.54
CA VAL A 293 -15.78 3.00 0.51
C VAL A 293 -14.83 4.06 -0.02
N ALA A 294 -15.13 5.33 0.23
CA ALA A 294 -14.26 6.46 -0.09
C ALA A 294 -14.36 7.54 0.98
N THR A 295 -13.37 8.43 1.00
CA THR A 295 -13.40 9.64 1.82
C THR A 295 -13.36 10.90 0.95
N SER A 296 -13.84 12.02 1.48
CA SER A 296 -13.62 13.34 0.89
C SER A 296 -12.13 13.70 0.82
N ALA A 297 -11.80 14.76 0.06
CA ALA A 297 -10.42 15.21 -0.12
C ALA A 297 -9.74 15.60 1.20
N ASP A 298 -10.50 16.25 2.08
CA ASP A 298 -10.08 16.66 3.42
C ASP A 298 -10.15 15.53 4.45
N ARG A 299 -10.53 14.31 4.03
CA ARG A 299 -10.66 13.11 4.88
C ARG A 299 -11.64 13.27 6.05
N LYS A 300 -12.64 14.15 5.94
CA LYS A 300 -13.64 14.42 6.99
C LYS A 300 -15.04 13.87 6.67
N LEU A 301 -15.26 13.35 5.47
CA LEU A 301 -16.51 12.71 5.05
C LEU A 301 -16.23 11.29 4.58
N LEU A 302 -16.89 10.29 5.16
CA LEU A 302 -16.82 8.89 4.79
C LEU A 302 -18.09 8.53 4.01
N VAL A 303 -17.94 7.86 2.88
CA VAL A 303 -19.04 7.30 2.09
C VAL A 303 -18.90 5.79 2.05
N VAL A 304 -19.95 5.05 2.42
CA VAL A 304 -20.03 3.59 2.35
C VAL A 304 -21.26 3.22 1.52
N ALA A 305 -21.04 2.55 0.39
CA ALA A 305 -22.08 2.29 -0.61
C ALA A 305 -22.21 0.79 -0.93
N GLY A 306 -23.44 0.29 -0.88
CA GLY A 306 -23.79 -1.10 -1.18
C GLY A 306 -23.03 -2.11 -0.33
N GLY A 307 -22.64 -3.23 -0.96
CA GLY A 307 -22.03 -4.38 -0.30
C GLY A 307 -23.06 -5.43 0.12
N LEU A 308 -22.57 -6.51 0.70
CA LEU A 308 -23.40 -7.59 1.24
C LEU A 308 -23.83 -7.30 2.68
N ASN A 309 -25.09 -7.58 2.97
CA ASN A 309 -25.60 -7.68 4.33
C ASN A 309 -25.26 -9.03 4.98
N GLU A 310 -25.73 -9.25 6.21
CA GLU A 310 -25.51 -10.49 6.98
C GLU A 310 -26.12 -11.74 6.34
N SER A 311 -27.10 -11.58 5.45
CA SER A 311 -27.68 -12.67 4.65
C SER A 311 -26.95 -12.89 3.32
N ASN A 312 -25.79 -12.28 3.13
CA ASN A 312 -24.99 -12.32 1.90
C ASN A 312 -25.73 -11.83 0.65
N LYS A 313 -26.62 -10.84 0.84
CA LYS A 313 -27.36 -10.19 -0.25
C LYS A 313 -26.89 -8.77 -0.48
N ALA A 314 -26.78 -8.40 -1.76
CA ALA A 314 -26.44 -7.06 -2.18
C ALA A 314 -27.48 -6.05 -1.66
N THR A 315 -27.00 -4.87 -1.30
CA THR A 315 -27.82 -3.80 -0.72
C THR A 315 -27.71 -2.53 -1.55
N ASP A 316 -28.74 -1.68 -1.45
CA ASP A 316 -28.79 -0.33 -1.99
C ASP A 316 -28.43 0.70 -0.91
N ASP A 317 -27.88 0.28 0.23
CA ASP A 317 -27.65 1.21 1.33
C ASP A 317 -26.48 2.16 1.03
N LEU A 318 -26.67 3.42 1.42
CA LEU A 318 -25.67 4.46 1.32
C LEU A 318 -25.56 5.20 2.65
N TYR A 319 -24.37 5.12 3.25
CA TYR A 319 -24.05 5.79 4.50
C TYR A 319 -23.05 6.90 4.26
N VAL A 320 -23.30 8.07 4.86
CA VAL A 320 -22.39 9.21 4.83
C VAL A 320 -22.14 9.66 6.25
N TRP A 321 -20.87 9.68 6.66
CA TRP A 321 -20.49 9.99 8.03
C TRP A 321 -19.44 11.09 8.09
N SER A 322 -19.67 12.09 8.94
CA SER A 322 -18.81 13.27 9.08
C SER A 322 -17.91 13.26 10.33
N GLY A 323 -17.81 12.13 11.04
CA GLY A 323 -17.22 12.06 12.38
C GLY A 323 -18.27 12.16 13.49
N ASP A 324 -19.24 13.06 13.34
CA ASP A 324 -20.24 13.34 14.38
C ASP A 324 -21.67 12.98 13.99
N SER A 325 -21.97 13.00 12.68
CA SER A 325 -23.32 12.77 12.15
C SER A 325 -23.30 11.68 11.11
N LEU A 326 -24.26 10.76 11.21
CA LEU A 326 -24.48 9.70 10.25
C LEU A 326 -25.76 9.97 9.47
N LEU A 327 -25.63 10.13 8.17
CA LEU A 327 -26.71 10.18 7.22
C LEU A 327 -26.89 8.80 6.58
N LYS A 328 -28.14 8.35 6.51
CA LYS A 328 -28.54 7.10 5.85
C LYS A 328 -29.45 7.43 4.67
N THR A 329 -29.09 6.96 3.50
CA THR A 329 -29.88 7.10 2.27
C THR A 329 -29.69 5.85 1.41
N LYS A 330 -30.09 5.91 0.14
CA LYS A 330 -30.05 4.77 -0.77
C LYS A 330 -29.38 5.12 -2.10
N LEU A 331 -28.71 4.12 -2.65
CA LEU A 331 -28.44 3.96 -4.07
C LEU A 331 -29.75 3.67 -4.81
N LEU A 332 -29.75 3.88 -6.12
CA LEU A 332 -30.85 3.54 -7.00
C LEU A 332 -30.91 2.05 -7.30
N THR A 333 -29.76 1.36 -7.22
CA THR A 333 -29.67 -0.09 -7.41
C THR A 333 -28.88 -0.78 -6.31
N LYS A 334 -29.28 -2.02 -5.97
CA LYS A 334 -28.55 -2.84 -5.00
C LYS A 334 -27.28 -3.35 -5.65
N ARG A 335 -26.14 -3.25 -4.97
CA ARG A 335 -24.86 -3.65 -5.53
C ARG A 335 -23.86 -4.22 -4.53
N VAL A 336 -22.92 -5.02 -5.02
CA VAL A 336 -21.77 -5.54 -4.26
C VAL A 336 -20.50 -5.49 -5.10
N GLY A 337 -19.35 -5.20 -4.47
CA GLY A 337 -18.05 -5.19 -5.15
C GLY A 337 -17.88 -4.02 -6.13
N ALA A 338 -18.67 -2.96 -5.95
CA ALA A 338 -18.57 -1.72 -6.72
C ALA A 338 -17.32 -0.91 -6.31
N ALA A 339 -17.00 0.09 -7.13
CA ALA A 339 -16.04 1.13 -6.77
C ALA A 339 -16.77 2.42 -6.39
N VAL A 340 -16.26 3.16 -5.42
CA VAL A 340 -16.68 4.54 -5.14
C VAL A 340 -15.46 5.42 -5.38
N VAL A 341 -15.62 6.40 -6.25
CA VAL A 341 -14.56 7.33 -6.64
C VAL A 341 -14.98 8.75 -6.31
N ARG A 342 -14.14 9.45 -5.56
CA ARG A 342 -14.30 10.89 -5.34
C ARG A 342 -13.92 11.66 -6.61
N LEU A 343 -14.81 12.54 -7.04
CA LEU A 343 -14.63 13.44 -8.18
C LEU A 343 -14.04 14.79 -7.75
N ALA A 344 -13.56 15.58 -8.72
CA ALA A 344 -12.94 16.88 -8.48
C ALA A 344 -13.89 17.87 -7.79
N ASN A 345 -15.16 17.82 -8.15
CA ASN A 345 -16.22 18.67 -7.60
C ASN A 345 -16.72 18.24 -6.21
N GLY A 346 -16.16 17.17 -5.62
CA GLY A 346 -16.56 16.65 -4.31
C GLY A 346 -17.72 15.65 -4.33
N ASN A 347 -18.31 15.37 -5.50
CA ASN A 347 -19.27 14.28 -5.65
C ASN A 347 -18.57 12.92 -5.65
N PHE A 348 -19.35 11.85 -5.51
CA PHE A 348 -18.88 10.49 -5.54
C PHE A 348 -19.54 9.73 -6.69
N LEU A 349 -18.73 9.16 -7.58
CA LEU A 349 -19.19 8.24 -8.62
C LEU A 349 -19.12 6.82 -8.08
N ILE A 350 -20.26 6.15 -7.99
CA ILE A 350 -20.38 4.74 -7.63
C ILE A 350 -20.52 3.94 -8.91
N TYR A 351 -19.48 3.17 -9.25
CA TYR A 351 -19.37 2.49 -10.53
C TYR A 351 -19.34 0.98 -10.37
N GLY A 352 -20.18 0.31 -11.16
CA GLY A 352 -20.16 -1.13 -11.37
C GLY A 352 -20.46 -1.97 -10.13
N GLY A 353 -19.78 -3.12 -10.03
CA GLY A 353 -20.11 -4.22 -9.14
C GLY A 353 -21.18 -5.16 -9.73
N ASN A 354 -21.59 -6.13 -8.93
CA ASN A 354 -22.78 -6.93 -9.23
C ASN A 354 -24.02 -6.14 -8.79
N VAL A 355 -24.80 -5.64 -9.73
CA VAL A 355 -26.07 -4.95 -9.53
C VAL A 355 -27.22 -5.95 -9.67
N ASP A 356 -28.04 -6.10 -8.63
CA ASP A 356 -29.15 -7.06 -8.57
C ASP A 356 -28.75 -8.51 -8.91
N GLY A 357 -27.48 -8.86 -8.65
CA GLY A 357 -26.90 -10.18 -8.92
C GLY A 357 -26.12 -10.29 -10.23
N ASP A 358 -26.12 -9.23 -11.06
CA ASP A 358 -25.51 -9.22 -12.39
C ASP A 358 -24.34 -8.22 -12.45
N PRO A 359 -23.15 -8.57 -13.00
CA PRO A 359 -22.12 -7.59 -13.30
C PRO A 359 -22.67 -6.46 -14.16
N SER A 360 -22.31 -5.24 -13.82
CA SER A 360 -22.97 -4.06 -14.38
C SER A 360 -22.01 -2.92 -14.63
N HIS A 361 -22.28 -2.10 -15.65
CA HIS A 361 -21.58 -0.83 -15.88
C HIS A 361 -22.39 0.36 -15.35
N ILE A 362 -23.44 0.11 -14.55
CA ILE A 362 -24.27 1.17 -13.99
C ILE A 362 -23.41 2.07 -13.09
N ALA A 363 -23.44 3.34 -13.42
CA ALA A 363 -22.84 4.42 -12.67
C ALA A 363 -23.93 5.23 -11.98
N GLU A 364 -23.74 5.51 -10.70
CA GLU A 364 -24.56 6.43 -9.92
C GLU A 364 -23.69 7.58 -9.41
N LEU A 365 -24.18 8.81 -9.51
CA LEU A 365 -23.54 9.98 -8.95
C LEU A 365 -24.24 10.33 -7.64
N PHE A 366 -23.48 10.31 -6.55
CA PHE A 366 -23.92 10.80 -5.25
C PHE A 366 -23.34 12.18 -4.97
N ASN A 367 -24.23 13.14 -4.67
CA ASN A 367 -23.85 14.46 -4.22
C ASN A 367 -24.08 14.56 -2.69
N PRO A 368 -23.02 14.72 -1.89
CA PRO A 368 -23.14 14.78 -0.43
C PRO A 368 -23.76 16.09 0.09
N ASN A 369 -23.71 17.18 -0.69
CA ASN A 369 -24.15 18.50 -0.22
C ASN A 369 -25.68 18.63 -0.17
N ASN A 370 -26.38 17.98 -1.10
CA ASN A 370 -27.84 17.98 -1.18
C ASN A 370 -28.45 16.58 -1.02
N VAL A 371 -27.63 15.56 -0.78
CA VAL A 371 -28.04 14.17 -0.54
C VAL A 371 -28.87 13.62 -1.70
N THR A 372 -28.40 13.81 -2.93
CA THR A 372 -29.06 13.27 -4.12
C THR A 372 -28.22 12.20 -4.80
N THR A 373 -28.88 11.13 -5.23
CA THR A 373 -28.31 10.09 -6.07
C THR A 373 -29.00 10.11 -7.43
N GLU A 374 -28.24 10.14 -8.52
CA GLU A 374 -28.77 10.09 -9.89
C GLU A 374 -28.01 9.08 -10.75
N LEU A 375 -28.69 8.48 -11.73
CA LEU A 375 -28.02 7.64 -12.72
C LEU A 375 -27.14 8.49 -13.62
N VAL A 376 -25.92 8.03 -13.87
CA VAL A 376 -25.02 8.62 -14.86
C VAL A 376 -25.12 7.81 -16.14
N PRO A 377 -25.57 8.41 -17.26
CA PRO A 377 -25.53 7.75 -18.55
C PRO A 377 -24.07 7.43 -18.91
N VAL A 378 -23.76 6.14 -19.01
CA VAL A 378 -22.47 5.65 -19.50
C VAL A 378 -22.61 5.36 -21.00
N GLN A 379 -21.90 6.14 -21.82
CA GLN A 379 -21.89 6.00 -23.27
C GLN A 379 -20.62 5.27 -23.73
N GLY A 380 -20.69 4.59 -24.86
CA GLY A 380 -19.59 3.76 -25.38
C GLY A 380 -20.05 2.33 -25.67
N THR A 381 -19.15 1.51 -26.21
CA THR A 381 -19.45 0.15 -26.69
C THR A 381 -19.95 -0.78 -25.56
N PRO A 382 -21.14 -1.41 -25.67
CA PRO A 382 -21.59 -2.41 -24.72
C PRO A 382 -21.26 -3.86 -25.13
N ALA A 383 -20.79 -4.62 -24.13
CA ALA A 383 -20.83 -6.07 -23.89
C ALA A 383 -19.84 -7.03 -24.60
N PRO A 384 -19.38 -8.09 -23.88
CA PRO A 384 -19.88 -8.52 -22.55
C PRO A 384 -19.26 -7.73 -21.38
N VAL A 385 -20.15 -7.25 -20.50
CA VAL A 385 -19.86 -6.34 -19.39
C VAL A 385 -19.44 -7.13 -18.13
N VAL A 386 -18.47 -6.59 -17.38
CA VAL A 386 -17.93 -7.15 -16.12
C VAL A 386 -17.49 -6.02 -15.20
N THR A 387 -17.77 -6.12 -13.90
CA THR A 387 -17.27 -5.16 -12.91
C THR A 387 -17.13 -5.68 -11.47
N ALA A 388 -17.35 -6.96 -11.18
CA ALA A 388 -17.10 -7.46 -9.83
C ALA A 388 -15.61 -7.77 -9.63
N PHE A 389 -15.04 -7.23 -8.55
CA PHE A 389 -13.64 -7.44 -8.15
C PHE A 389 -12.60 -6.97 -9.18
N SER A 390 -12.98 -6.04 -10.06
CA SER A 390 -12.06 -5.29 -10.91
C SER A 390 -11.27 -4.29 -10.05
N ALA A 391 -10.02 -4.04 -10.42
CA ALA A 391 -9.32 -2.89 -9.84
C ALA A 391 -9.82 -1.62 -10.53
N VAL A 392 -10.33 -0.68 -9.72
CA VAL A 392 -10.76 0.64 -10.19
C VAL A 392 -9.86 1.67 -9.55
N LEU A 393 -9.07 2.34 -10.39
CA LEU A 393 -8.15 3.39 -9.99
C LEU A 393 -8.66 4.72 -10.51
N ASN A 394 -8.55 5.77 -9.70
CA ASN A 394 -8.96 7.10 -10.11
C ASN A 394 -7.74 8.01 -10.35
N LYS A 395 -7.90 8.91 -11.31
CA LYS A 395 -7.08 10.11 -11.47
C LYS A 395 -8.07 11.20 -11.86
N VAL A 396 -8.29 12.20 -10.99
CA VAL A 396 -9.24 13.33 -11.14
C VAL A 396 -10.22 13.22 -12.32
N ASP A 397 -11.46 12.83 -12.06
CA ASP A 397 -12.56 12.66 -13.03
C ASP A 397 -12.37 11.58 -14.11
N ARG A 398 -11.27 10.84 -14.06
CA ARG A 398 -10.98 9.66 -14.87
C ARG A 398 -10.85 8.41 -14.01
N LEU A 399 -11.46 7.31 -14.46
CA LEU A 399 -11.36 6.01 -13.82
C LEU A 399 -10.72 5.02 -14.78
N PHE A 400 -9.83 4.17 -14.26
CA PHE A 400 -9.26 3.03 -14.97
C PHE A 400 -9.84 1.77 -14.38
N VAL A 401 -10.44 0.93 -15.22
CA VAL A 401 -11.03 -0.34 -14.80
C VAL A 401 -10.27 -1.47 -15.46
N LEU A 402 -9.74 -2.38 -14.64
CA LEU A 402 -8.90 -3.49 -15.08
C LEU A 402 -9.43 -4.82 -14.52
N GLY A 403 -9.52 -5.82 -15.40
CA GLY A 403 -9.91 -7.19 -15.05
C GLY A 403 -11.33 -7.33 -14.49
N GLY A 404 -11.55 -8.37 -13.69
CA GLY A 404 -12.86 -8.70 -13.10
C GLY A 404 -13.47 -10.01 -13.62
N HIS A 405 -14.65 -10.37 -13.12
CA HIS A 405 -15.36 -11.61 -13.47
C HIS A 405 -16.41 -11.47 -14.59
N GLU A 406 -16.37 -12.38 -15.56
CA GLU A 406 -17.45 -12.56 -16.53
C GLU A 406 -18.44 -13.62 -16.06
N VAL A 407 -19.73 -13.30 -16.12
CA VAL A 407 -20.83 -14.24 -15.79
C VAL A 407 -21.48 -14.78 -17.05
N SER A 408 -22.11 -15.96 -16.93
CA SER A 408 -22.86 -16.57 -18.03
C SER A 408 -23.98 -15.66 -18.55
N ALA A 409 -24.13 -15.58 -19.88
CA ALA A 409 -25.29 -14.99 -20.52
C ALA A 409 -26.62 -15.72 -20.20
N THR A 410 -26.57 -16.99 -19.80
CA THR A 410 -27.75 -17.84 -19.53
C THR A 410 -28.04 -18.09 -18.05
N ASN A 411 -27.03 -17.95 -17.17
CA ASN A 411 -27.19 -18.07 -15.73
C ASN A 411 -26.23 -17.10 -15.02
N LYS A 412 -26.72 -15.87 -14.83
CA LYS A 412 -25.90 -14.73 -14.39
C LYS A 412 -25.34 -14.86 -12.96
N ARG A 413 -25.77 -15.87 -12.20
CA ARG A 413 -25.19 -16.21 -10.88
C ARG A 413 -23.95 -17.11 -10.96
N VAL A 414 -23.63 -17.66 -12.13
CA VAL A 414 -22.46 -18.51 -12.33
C VAL A 414 -21.35 -17.69 -12.99
N ILE A 415 -20.26 -17.48 -12.26
CA ILE A 415 -19.00 -17.00 -12.83
C ILE A 415 -18.56 -18.04 -13.86
N GLN A 416 -18.48 -17.63 -15.13
CA GLN A 416 -18.05 -18.55 -16.18
C GLN A 416 -16.55 -18.53 -16.37
N ARG A 417 -15.93 -17.34 -16.36
CA ARG A 417 -14.49 -17.14 -16.59
C ARG A 417 -14.02 -15.80 -15.98
N THR A 418 -12.72 -15.61 -15.91
CA THR A 418 -12.14 -14.26 -15.83
C THR A 418 -12.48 -13.49 -17.10
N ALA A 419 -12.75 -12.20 -16.98
CA ALA A 419 -13.15 -11.41 -18.12
C ALA A 419 -12.00 -11.23 -19.11
N ALA A 420 -12.21 -11.68 -20.34
CA ALA A 420 -11.20 -11.66 -21.38
C ALA A 420 -10.74 -10.22 -21.68
N GLY A 421 -9.56 -9.85 -21.19
CA GLY A 421 -8.85 -8.62 -21.59
C GLY A 421 -9.55 -7.30 -21.25
N LEU A 422 -10.40 -7.24 -20.22
CA LEU A 422 -11.09 -5.99 -19.89
C LEU A 422 -10.14 -4.95 -19.29
N ALA A 423 -9.89 -3.94 -20.11
CA ALA A 423 -9.33 -2.69 -19.66
C ALA A 423 -10.07 -1.55 -20.38
N TYR A 424 -10.55 -0.57 -19.62
CA TYR A 424 -11.18 0.62 -20.17
C TYR A 424 -11.00 1.81 -19.25
N ILE A 425 -11.11 2.99 -19.85
CA ILE A 425 -11.20 4.26 -19.14
C ILE A 425 -12.67 4.66 -19.05
N ILE A 426 -13.03 5.29 -17.94
CA ILE A 426 -14.26 6.06 -17.82
C ILE A 426 -13.86 7.52 -17.59
N ASP A 427 -14.17 8.36 -18.57
CA ASP A 427 -14.05 9.82 -18.45
C ASP A 427 -15.40 10.39 -18.02
N TYR A 428 -15.46 11.00 -16.85
CA TYR A 428 -16.67 11.66 -16.36
C TYR A 428 -16.65 13.14 -16.70
N ASP A 429 -17.60 13.59 -17.51
CA ASP A 429 -17.78 15.01 -17.81
C ASP A 429 -18.73 15.65 -16.78
N GLN A 430 -18.16 16.54 -15.98
CA GLN A 430 -18.85 17.31 -14.95
C GLN A 430 -19.99 18.18 -15.51
N ASN A 431 -19.87 18.68 -16.74
CA ASN A 431 -20.85 19.61 -17.32
C ASN A 431 -22.08 18.88 -17.83
N SER A 432 -21.88 17.82 -18.62
CA SER A 432 -23.00 17.03 -19.16
C SER A 432 -23.52 15.98 -18.18
N LYS A 433 -22.79 15.73 -17.08
CA LYS A 433 -23.04 14.65 -16.10
C LYS A 433 -23.12 13.27 -16.76
N LYS A 434 -22.29 13.05 -17.79
CA LYS A 434 -22.21 11.79 -18.52
C LYS A 434 -20.83 11.19 -18.36
N ALA A 435 -20.78 9.88 -18.43
CA ALA A 435 -19.54 9.13 -18.47
C ALA A 435 -19.32 8.58 -19.87
N LEU A 436 -18.12 8.76 -20.42
CA LEU A 436 -17.69 8.10 -21.65
C LEU A 436 -16.80 6.92 -21.27
N MET A 437 -17.23 5.72 -21.62
CA MET A 437 -16.41 4.51 -21.53
C MET A 437 -15.60 4.36 -22.81
N VAL A 438 -14.29 4.34 -22.67
CA VAL A 438 -13.34 4.17 -23.76
C VAL A 438 -12.61 2.83 -23.58
N PRO A 439 -12.90 1.80 -24.38
CA PRO A 439 -12.15 0.55 -24.31
C PRO A 439 -10.69 0.79 -24.68
N LEU A 440 -9.77 0.07 -24.03
CA LEU A 440 -8.37 0.12 -24.42
C LEU A 440 -8.15 -0.76 -25.65
N THR A 441 -7.56 -0.19 -26.69
CA THR A 441 -7.11 -0.96 -27.86
C THR A 441 -5.86 -1.74 -27.47
N LEU A 442 -6.06 -2.99 -27.07
CA LEU A 442 -5.00 -3.90 -26.67
C LEU A 442 -4.80 -4.99 -27.72
N ASP A 443 -3.54 -5.32 -28.02
CA ASP A 443 -3.23 -6.55 -28.75
C ASP A 443 -3.48 -7.79 -27.86
N ASP A 444 -3.40 -8.99 -28.44
CA ASP A 444 -3.73 -10.22 -27.71
C ASP A 444 -2.76 -10.51 -26.56
N THR A 445 -1.50 -10.06 -26.67
CA THR A 445 -0.51 -10.15 -25.59
C THR A 445 -0.95 -9.29 -24.43
N ALA A 446 -1.20 -8.00 -24.66
CA ALA A 446 -1.66 -7.04 -23.67
C ALA A 446 -3.00 -7.45 -23.03
N LYS A 447 -3.95 -7.98 -23.81
CA LYS A 447 -5.21 -8.53 -23.27
C LYS A 447 -4.96 -9.67 -22.29
N SER A 448 -4.07 -10.59 -22.64
CA SER A 448 -3.76 -11.74 -21.77
C SER A 448 -3.15 -11.31 -20.44
N LEU A 449 -2.42 -10.18 -20.42
CA LEU A 449 -1.80 -9.62 -19.22
C LEU A 449 -2.82 -9.01 -18.25
N VAL A 450 -3.91 -8.42 -18.75
CA VAL A 450 -4.95 -7.77 -17.91
C VAL A 450 -6.16 -8.66 -17.62
N GLU A 451 -6.25 -9.83 -18.23
CA GLU A 451 -7.25 -10.86 -17.92
C GLU A 451 -6.98 -11.49 -16.54
N ARG A 452 -7.46 -10.85 -15.47
CA ARG A 452 -7.26 -11.32 -14.09
C ARG A 452 -8.34 -10.84 -13.12
N VAL A 453 -8.55 -11.62 -12.05
CA VAL A 453 -9.41 -11.30 -10.89
C VAL A 453 -8.63 -11.40 -9.59
N TYR A 454 -9.10 -10.74 -8.52
CA TYR A 454 -8.43 -10.72 -7.21
C TYR A 454 -6.96 -10.26 -7.27
N HIS A 455 -6.65 -9.49 -8.30
CA HIS A 455 -5.38 -8.81 -8.48
C HIS A 455 -5.41 -7.51 -7.69
N THR A 456 -4.23 -6.91 -7.54
CA THR A 456 -4.11 -5.55 -7.03
C THR A 456 -3.56 -4.66 -8.12
N ALA A 457 -4.09 -3.44 -8.19
CA ALA A 457 -3.54 -2.39 -9.02
C ALA A 457 -3.27 -1.15 -8.16
N THR A 458 -2.13 -0.51 -8.36
CA THR A 458 -1.73 0.70 -7.64
C THR A 458 -1.05 1.68 -8.59
N TRP A 459 -1.24 2.97 -8.35
CA TRP A 459 -0.43 4.00 -9.01
C TRP A 459 1.01 3.91 -8.54
N VAL A 460 1.94 4.07 -9.49
CA VAL A 460 3.38 4.20 -9.24
C VAL A 460 3.91 5.28 -10.17
N GLY A 461 4.21 6.45 -9.61
CA GLY A 461 4.43 7.64 -10.42
C GLY A 461 3.20 7.97 -11.27
N ASP A 462 3.38 8.04 -12.58
CA ASP A 462 2.34 8.28 -13.57
C ASP A 462 1.81 6.98 -14.24
N GLN A 463 2.29 5.82 -13.81
CA GLN A 463 1.92 4.51 -14.34
C GLN A 463 1.03 3.75 -13.37
N ILE A 464 0.33 2.73 -13.87
CA ILE A 464 -0.40 1.77 -13.04
C ILE A 464 0.35 0.45 -13.05
N LEU A 465 0.72 -0.03 -11.86
CA LEU A 465 1.22 -1.38 -11.70
C LEU A 465 0.06 -2.31 -11.35
N VAL A 466 -0.03 -3.44 -12.05
CA VAL A 466 -0.99 -4.53 -11.79
C VAL A 466 -0.24 -5.81 -11.45
N THR A 467 -0.66 -6.45 -10.37
CA THR A 467 0.08 -7.57 -9.76
C THR A 467 -0.81 -8.70 -9.26
N GLY A 468 -0.30 -9.93 -9.32
CA GLY A 468 -0.96 -11.13 -8.83
C GLY A 468 -2.31 -11.38 -9.50
N GLY A 469 -3.21 -12.02 -8.77
CA GLY A 469 -4.53 -12.39 -9.25
C GLY A 469 -4.56 -13.75 -9.92
N HIS A 470 -5.73 -14.08 -10.44
CA HIS A 470 -6.08 -15.41 -10.92
C HIS A 470 -6.83 -15.33 -12.24
N LYS A 471 -6.60 -16.33 -13.08
CA LYS A 471 -7.29 -16.52 -14.37
C LYS A 471 -8.08 -17.82 -14.34
N GLY A 472 -9.40 -17.73 -14.24
CA GLY A 472 -10.33 -18.86 -14.27
C GLY A 472 -11.69 -18.54 -13.64
N ALA A 473 -12.62 -19.49 -13.77
CA ALA A 473 -13.97 -19.37 -13.24
C ALA A 473 -14.02 -19.51 -11.71
N THR A 474 -13.22 -20.44 -11.20
CA THR A 474 -13.10 -20.79 -9.77
C THR A 474 -11.64 -20.91 -9.40
N PHE A 475 -11.32 -20.76 -8.11
CA PHE A 475 -9.97 -20.98 -7.61
C PHE A 475 -9.40 -22.35 -7.93
N SER A 476 -10.25 -23.38 -8.01
CA SER A 476 -9.88 -24.76 -8.34
C SER A 476 -9.66 -25.03 -9.83
N SER A 477 -10.14 -24.17 -10.73
CA SER A 477 -10.13 -24.42 -12.19
C SER A 477 -9.24 -23.46 -12.97
N GLY A 478 -8.61 -22.49 -12.30
CA GLY A 478 -7.79 -21.47 -12.94
C GLY A 478 -6.36 -21.40 -12.43
N THR A 479 -5.58 -20.50 -13.01
CA THR A 479 -4.16 -20.32 -12.72
C THR A 479 -3.90 -18.98 -12.05
N SER A 480 -3.25 -18.99 -10.90
CA SER A 480 -2.70 -17.77 -10.30
C SER A 480 -1.58 -17.22 -11.18
N LEU A 481 -1.44 -15.90 -11.22
CA LEU A 481 -0.50 -15.21 -12.12
C LEU A 481 0.71 -14.66 -11.35
N ASP A 482 1.89 -14.79 -11.95
CA ASP A 482 3.16 -14.22 -11.47
C ASP A 482 3.61 -13.00 -12.27
N THR A 483 3.09 -12.80 -13.48
CA THR A 483 3.42 -11.63 -14.30
C THR A 483 2.92 -10.33 -13.66
N MET A 484 3.85 -9.40 -13.53
CA MET A 484 3.63 -8.00 -13.19
C MET A 484 3.44 -7.18 -14.46
N VAL A 485 2.47 -6.28 -14.45
CA VAL A 485 2.08 -5.52 -15.64
C VAL A 485 2.13 -4.04 -15.33
N LEU A 486 2.69 -3.27 -16.24
CA LEU A 486 2.77 -1.83 -16.17
C LEU A 486 1.87 -1.24 -17.26
N LEU A 487 0.98 -0.34 -16.87
CA LEU A 487 0.21 0.47 -17.79
C LEU A 487 0.80 1.87 -17.81
N SER A 488 1.21 2.28 -19.00
CA SER A 488 1.79 3.60 -19.27
C SER A 488 0.89 4.39 -20.20
N PHE A 489 0.99 5.72 -20.15
CA PHE A 489 0.10 6.62 -20.89
C PHE A 489 0.85 7.53 -21.88
N PRO A 490 1.69 7.00 -22.80
CA PRO A 490 2.43 7.85 -23.74
C PRO A 490 1.49 8.49 -24.77
N ASN A 491 1.61 9.81 -24.96
CA ASN A 491 0.90 10.54 -26.03
C ASN A 491 -0.64 10.33 -26.06
N ASN A 492 -1.27 10.17 -24.89
CA ASN A 492 -2.70 9.82 -24.72
C ASN A 492 -3.10 8.40 -25.18
N ASP A 493 -2.16 7.57 -25.63
CA ASP A 493 -2.37 6.14 -25.83
C ASP A 493 -2.05 5.36 -24.55
N ILE A 494 -2.51 4.11 -24.49
CA ILE A 494 -2.20 3.21 -23.38
C ILE A 494 -1.34 2.06 -23.87
N ALA A 495 -0.18 1.93 -23.25
CA ALA A 495 0.70 0.80 -23.42
C ALA A 495 0.58 -0.11 -22.19
N VAL A 496 0.32 -1.40 -22.44
CA VAL A 496 0.29 -2.44 -21.41
C VAL A 496 1.48 -3.35 -21.67
N THR A 497 2.47 -3.34 -20.79
CA THR A 497 3.69 -4.13 -20.95
C THR A 497 3.95 -4.95 -19.70
N PRO A 498 4.60 -6.12 -19.81
CA PRO A 498 5.19 -6.75 -18.65
C PRO A 498 6.18 -5.78 -17.98
N LEU A 499 6.28 -5.84 -16.66
CA LEU A 499 7.35 -5.15 -15.95
C LEU A 499 8.68 -5.82 -16.33
N THR A 500 9.67 -5.04 -16.74
CA THR A 500 11.01 -5.55 -17.05
C THR A 500 12.07 -4.88 -16.18
N ASP A 501 13.17 -5.60 -15.94
CA ASP A 501 14.35 -5.02 -15.30
C ASP A 501 15.18 -4.20 -16.31
N SER A 502 16.32 -3.67 -15.86
CA SER A 502 17.24 -2.87 -16.68
C SER A 502 17.88 -3.63 -17.85
N SER A 503 17.75 -4.96 -17.90
CA SER A 503 18.20 -5.80 -19.01
C SER A 503 17.09 -6.16 -19.99
N ASN A 504 15.90 -5.55 -19.86
CA ASN A 504 14.67 -5.90 -20.58
C ASN A 504 14.19 -7.34 -20.32
N THR A 505 14.56 -7.92 -19.17
CA THR A 505 14.07 -9.23 -18.74
C THR A 505 12.78 -9.04 -17.94
N GLU A 506 11.74 -9.84 -18.24
CA GLU A 506 10.47 -9.81 -17.50
C GLU A 506 10.69 -10.12 -16.01
N VAL A 507 10.18 -9.23 -15.17
CA VAL A 507 10.16 -9.38 -13.71
C VAL A 507 8.87 -10.11 -13.35
N LYS A 508 9.01 -11.31 -12.80
CA LYS A 508 7.91 -12.15 -12.34
C LYS A 508 7.91 -12.28 -10.83
N PHE A 509 6.73 -12.29 -10.22
CA PHE A 509 6.61 -12.64 -8.82
C PHE A 509 7.27 -13.99 -8.55
N PRO A 510 8.02 -14.11 -7.44
CA PRO A 510 8.59 -15.40 -7.07
C PRO A 510 7.54 -16.48 -6.75
N SER A 511 6.29 -16.09 -6.48
CA SER A 511 5.16 -16.99 -6.28
C SER A 511 3.87 -16.39 -6.82
N THR A 512 3.01 -17.22 -7.42
CA THR A 512 1.70 -16.78 -7.90
C THR A 512 0.73 -16.57 -6.73
N VAL A 513 0.19 -15.35 -6.59
CA VAL A 513 -0.62 -14.95 -5.43
C VAL A 513 -1.98 -14.38 -5.77
N VAL A 514 -2.95 -14.62 -4.89
CA VAL A 514 -4.30 -14.04 -4.94
C VAL A 514 -4.56 -13.24 -3.66
N GLY A 515 -5.15 -12.05 -3.78
CA GLY A 515 -5.52 -11.25 -2.60
C GLY A 515 -4.32 -10.63 -1.87
N ALA A 516 -3.19 -10.49 -2.56
CA ALA A 516 -2.02 -9.75 -2.08
C ALA A 516 -2.26 -8.24 -2.21
N SER A 517 -1.53 -7.43 -1.44
CA SER A 517 -1.51 -5.97 -1.58
C SER A 517 -0.23 -5.53 -2.28
N ALA A 518 -0.34 -4.51 -3.14
CA ALA A 518 0.78 -3.77 -3.69
C ALA A 518 0.61 -2.30 -3.29
N VAL A 519 1.58 -1.76 -2.56
CA VAL A 519 1.51 -0.41 -1.99
C VAL A 519 2.69 0.40 -2.50
N ALA A 520 2.42 1.48 -3.24
CA ALA A 520 3.44 2.43 -3.61
C ALA A 520 3.94 3.19 -2.37
N LEU A 521 5.26 3.26 -2.24
CA LEU A 521 5.95 3.91 -1.15
C LEU A 521 6.50 5.27 -1.58
N PRO A 522 6.71 6.21 -0.63
CA PRO A 522 7.24 7.53 -0.95
C PRO A 522 8.63 7.54 -1.61
N ASP A 523 9.39 6.44 -1.48
CA ASP A 523 10.73 6.29 -2.04
C ASP A 523 10.75 5.80 -3.50
N GLY A 524 9.58 5.67 -4.14
CA GLY A 524 9.44 5.18 -5.51
C GLY A 524 9.50 3.65 -5.64
N THR A 525 9.57 2.93 -4.51
CA THR A 525 9.43 1.49 -4.48
C THR A 525 7.98 1.07 -4.29
N VAL A 526 7.68 -0.18 -4.65
CA VAL A 526 6.40 -0.82 -4.33
C VAL A 526 6.62 -1.96 -3.38
N LEU A 527 5.90 -1.91 -2.26
CA LEU A 527 5.82 -2.98 -1.28
C LEU A 527 4.75 -3.99 -1.71
N PHE A 528 5.16 -5.25 -1.89
CA PHE A 528 4.25 -6.38 -2.10
C PHE A 528 4.11 -7.17 -0.82
N VAL A 529 2.88 -7.36 -0.34
CA VAL A 529 2.64 -8.09 0.90
C VAL A 529 1.48 -9.08 0.76
N GLY A 530 1.71 -10.27 1.31
CA GLY A 530 0.66 -11.26 1.54
C GLY A 530 0.16 -11.93 0.27
N GLY A 531 -1.08 -12.40 0.34
CA GLY A 531 -1.72 -13.22 -0.69
C GLY A 531 -1.62 -14.72 -0.41
N MET A 532 -2.50 -15.47 -1.05
CA MET A 532 -2.54 -16.95 -0.97
C MET A 532 -1.87 -17.55 -2.20
N VAL A 533 -1.02 -18.56 -1.98
CA VAL A 533 -0.41 -19.40 -3.01
C VAL A 533 -1.07 -20.79 -3.01
N ASN A 534 -1.00 -21.53 -4.12
CA ASN A 534 -1.36 -22.96 -4.21
C ASN A 534 -2.71 -23.36 -3.57
N LEU A 535 -3.81 -22.87 -4.16
CA LEU A 535 -5.19 -23.15 -3.73
C LEU A 535 -5.60 -24.61 -3.99
N THR A 536 -5.04 -25.54 -3.22
CA THR A 536 -5.44 -26.96 -3.21
C THR A 536 -6.18 -27.30 -1.92
N GLN A 537 -7.04 -28.32 -1.98
CA GLN A 537 -8.09 -28.61 -1.01
C GLN A 537 -7.59 -29.03 0.39
N ASP A 538 -6.28 -29.27 0.57
CA ASP A 538 -5.74 -29.98 1.75
C ASP A 538 -4.48 -29.39 2.40
N GLN A 539 -4.03 -28.16 2.09
CA GLN A 539 -2.77 -27.64 2.68
C GLN A 539 -2.86 -26.30 3.41
N VAL A 540 -2.10 -26.25 4.52
CA VAL A 540 -1.69 -25.04 5.25
C VAL A 540 -0.80 -24.21 4.32
N PHE A 541 -1.13 -22.93 4.19
CA PHE A 541 -0.50 -22.01 3.24
C PHE A 541 0.90 -21.60 3.69
N ASP A 542 1.81 -21.46 2.72
CA ASP A 542 3.07 -20.73 2.87
C ASP A 542 2.90 -19.38 2.14
N ILE A 543 3.28 -18.27 2.77
CA ILE A 543 2.97 -16.92 2.21
C ILE A 543 4.08 -16.47 1.29
N ALA A 544 3.67 -15.74 0.26
CA ALA A 544 4.55 -14.87 -0.47
C ALA A 544 5.39 -13.96 0.43
N HIS A 545 6.68 -14.01 0.17
CA HIS A 545 7.68 -13.15 0.76
C HIS A 545 7.30 -11.68 0.55
N ILE A 546 7.70 -10.83 1.49
CA ILE A 546 7.52 -9.39 1.30
C ILE A 546 8.67 -8.88 0.44
N TRP A 547 8.32 -8.20 -0.65
CA TRP A 547 9.30 -7.60 -1.55
C TRP A 547 9.11 -6.10 -1.69
N ALA A 548 10.22 -5.38 -1.88
CA ALA A 548 10.24 -4.03 -2.41
C ALA A 548 10.85 -4.03 -3.82
N PHE A 549 10.17 -3.42 -4.79
CA PHE A 549 10.71 -3.25 -6.14
C PHE A 549 10.73 -1.76 -6.54
N PRO A 550 11.90 -1.17 -6.85
CA PRO A 550 12.00 0.20 -7.35
C PRO A 550 11.47 0.29 -8.79
N ILE A 551 10.48 1.14 -9.05
CA ILE A 551 9.86 1.27 -10.39
C ILE A 551 10.34 2.53 -11.15
N SER A 552 10.76 3.61 -10.47
CA SER A 552 11.10 4.88 -11.14
C SER A 552 12.33 5.65 -10.59
N ASP A 553 12.94 6.46 -11.49
CA ASP A 553 13.71 7.74 -11.37
C ASP A 553 15.11 7.84 -10.69
N PRO A 554 16.07 8.71 -11.07
CA PRO A 554 16.54 9.14 -12.39
C PRO A 554 17.52 8.12 -13.02
N ALA A 555 17.82 8.29 -14.32
CA ALA A 555 18.73 7.40 -15.06
C ALA A 555 20.21 7.54 -14.66
N ASN A 556 20.59 8.70 -14.08
CA ASN A 556 21.97 9.03 -13.78
C ASN A 556 22.10 9.72 -12.42
N CYS A 557 23.23 9.50 -11.73
CA CYS A 557 23.64 10.29 -10.57
C CYS A 557 24.06 11.73 -10.94
N ASP A 558 24.49 11.98 -12.17
CA ASP A 558 25.00 13.30 -12.56
C ASP A 558 23.89 14.33 -12.79
#